data_AF-U5HNG9-F1
#
_entry.id   AF-U5HNG9-F1
#
_cell.length_a   1.000
_cell.length_b   1.000
_cell.length_c   1.000
_cell.angle_alpha   90.00
_cell.angle_beta   90.00
_cell.angle_gamma   90.00
#
_symmetry.space_group_name_H-M   'P 1'
#
loop_
_entity.id
_entity.type
_entity.pdbx_description
1 polymer ?
#
loop_
_entity_poly.entity_id
_entity_poly.type
_entity_poly.pdbx_seq_one_letter_code
_entity_poly.pdbx_strand_id
1 'polypeptide(L)'
;AFNFLYGIRPSHGRLPYGGMTNSMEGQETIHSVVGPIAHSAQDVKLFLQSVLMEEPWKYDSKVIPLPWREAEENAAQAKIAEKGLNLAFYDFDG
;
A
#
# COMPACT_ATOMS: atom_id res chain seq x y z
N ALA A 1 4.67 7.05 -12.92
CA ALA A 1 4.01 7.15 -14.23
C ALA A 1 5.01 7.24 -15.39
N PHE A 2 5.90 8.24 -15.38
CA PHE A 2 6.74 8.58 -16.55
C PHE A 2 7.74 7.49 -17.02
N ASN A 3 8.05 6.51 -16.18
CA ASN A 3 8.99 5.44 -16.51
C ASN A 3 8.30 4.08 -16.78
N PHE A 4 6.97 4.06 -17.00
CA PHE A 4 6.22 2.83 -17.29
C PHE A 4 6.36 1.73 -16.22
N LEU A 5 6.46 2.13 -14.95
CA LEU A 5 6.51 1.24 -13.80
C LEU A 5 5.22 1.31 -12.98
N TYR A 6 4.94 0.23 -12.26
CA TYR A 6 3.86 0.14 -11.29
C TYR A 6 4.35 0.64 -9.95
N GLY A 7 3.54 1.43 -9.27
CA GLY A 7 3.83 1.89 -7.92
C GLY A 7 2.54 2.00 -7.11
N ILE A 8 2.64 1.72 -5.82
CA ILE A 8 1.54 1.91 -4.88
C ILE A 8 1.99 2.83 -3.76
N ARG A 9 1.17 3.82 -3.46
CA ARG A 9 1.29 4.64 -2.26
C ARG A 9 0.30 4.08 -1.23
N PRO A 10 0.73 3.24 -0.28
CA PRO A 10 -0.19 2.63 0.67
C PRO A 10 -0.71 3.67 1.67
N SER A 11 -1.73 3.29 2.44
CA SER A 11 -2.18 4.07 3.58
C SER A 11 -1.05 4.29 4.58
N HIS A 12 -1.10 5.41 5.30
CA HIS A 12 -0.14 5.70 6.37
C HIS A 12 -0.10 4.56 7.40
N GLY A 13 1.09 4.28 7.93
CA GLY A 13 1.32 3.20 8.89
C GLY A 13 1.23 1.79 8.30
N ARG A 14 1.09 1.62 6.98
CA ARG A 14 1.03 0.29 6.37
C ARG A 14 2.39 -0.41 6.27
N LEU A 15 3.47 0.36 6.14
CA LEU A 15 4.84 -0.15 5.98
C LEU A 15 5.77 0.53 7.00
N PRO A 16 6.86 -0.16 7.42
CA PRO A 16 7.83 0.41 8.34
C PRO A 16 8.47 1.69 7.77
N TYR A 17 8.61 2.68 8.64
CA TYR A 17 9.12 4.01 8.33
C TYR A 17 10.23 4.45 9.29
N GLY A 18 10.56 3.65 10.30
CA GLY A 18 11.68 3.87 11.20
C GLY A 18 13.01 4.03 10.45
N GLY A 19 13.78 5.07 10.79
CA GLY A 19 15.07 5.37 10.17
C GLY A 19 15.00 6.04 8.79
N MET A 20 13.80 6.29 8.27
CA MET A 20 13.61 6.96 6.99
C MET A 20 13.89 8.46 7.11
N THR A 21 14.83 8.98 6.33
CA THR A 21 15.09 10.43 6.30
C THR A 21 13.91 11.17 5.68
N ASN A 22 13.44 12.22 6.35
CA ASN A 22 12.35 13.06 5.88
C ASN A 22 12.77 14.53 5.89
N SER A 23 12.35 15.30 4.89
CA SER A 23 12.64 16.74 4.81
C SER A 23 11.91 17.55 5.88
N MET A 24 10.76 17.06 6.36
CA MET A 24 9.92 17.70 7.38
C MET A 24 9.66 16.73 8.53
N GLU A 25 10.71 16.38 9.27
CA GLU A 25 10.60 15.49 10.42
C GLU A 25 9.68 16.10 11.51
N GLY A 26 8.78 15.28 12.08
CA GLY A 26 7.80 15.70 13.08
C GLY A 26 6.52 16.35 12.53
N GLN A 27 6.33 16.39 11.21
CA GLN A 27 5.09 16.87 10.58
C GLN A 27 4.00 15.78 10.67
N GLU A 28 2.89 16.08 11.36
CA GLU A 28 1.81 15.11 11.64
C GLU A 28 0.46 15.43 10.96
N THR A 29 0.40 16.44 10.07
CA THR A 29 -0.84 16.80 9.34
C THR A 29 -0.98 16.00 8.04
N ILE A 30 0.13 15.80 7.32
CA ILE A 30 0.22 15.03 6.09
C ILE A 30 1.45 14.14 6.19
N HIS A 31 1.22 12.91 6.65
CA HIS A 31 2.32 11.98 6.85
C HIS A 31 2.95 11.54 5.54
N SER A 32 4.27 11.48 5.52
CA SER A 32 5.00 10.76 4.49
C SER A 32 4.71 9.25 4.57
N VAL A 33 4.77 8.58 3.43
CA VAL A 33 4.57 7.14 3.31
C VAL A 33 5.59 6.56 2.35
N VAL A 34 5.99 5.32 2.61
CA VAL A 34 6.82 4.52 1.72
C VAL A 34 5.95 3.52 0.97
N GLY A 35 6.30 3.22 -0.28
CA GLY A 35 5.66 2.18 -1.06
C GLY A 35 6.57 1.68 -2.19
N PRO A 36 6.40 0.43 -2.64
CA PRO A 36 7.25 -0.16 -3.66
C PRO A 36 6.93 0.38 -5.07
N ILE A 37 7.96 0.34 -5.92
CA ILE A 37 7.87 0.51 -7.38
C ILE A 37 8.40 -0.78 -8.02
N ALA A 38 7.70 -1.34 -9.00
CA ALA A 38 8.08 -2.58 -9.67
C ALA A 38 7.64 -2.64 -11.14
N HIS A 39 8.02 -3.70 -11.84
CA HIS A 39 7.69 -3.93 -13.26
C HIS A 39 6.29 -4.51 -13.49
N SER A 40 5.62 -5.02 -12.45
CA SER A 40 4.26 -5.51 -12.52
C SER A 40 3.46 -5.24 -11.24
N ALA A 41 2.13 -5.29 -11.34
CA ALA A 41 1.26 -5.20 -10.16
C ALA A 41 1.44 -6.41 -9.22
N GLN A 42 1.78 -7.57 -9.77
CA GLN A 42 2.08 -8.79 -9.03
C GLN A 42 3.33 -8.63 -8.16
N ASP A 43 4.38 -7.99 -8.69
CA ASP A 43 5.61 -7.74 -7.93
C ASP A 43 5.39 -6.73 -6.78
N VAL A 44 4.56 -5.70 -7.03
CA VAL A 44 4.11 -4.77 -5.98
C VAL A 44 3.40 -5.53 -4.85
N LYS A 45 2.49 -6.44 -5.21
CA LYS A 45 1.80 -7.29 -4.22
C LYS A 45 2.78 -8.19 -3.48
N LEU A 46 3.70 -8.85 -4.18
CA LEU A 46 4.71 -9.73 -3.59
C LEU A 46 5.53 -8.99 -2.52
N PHE A 47 6.03 -7.79 -2.83
CA PHE A 47 6.76 -6.97 -1.87
C PHE A 47 5.94 -6.69 -0.61
N LEU A 48 4.69 -6.22 -0.78
CA LEU A 48 3.81 -5.91 0.35
C LEU A 48 3.53 -7.14 1.21
N GLN A 49 3.23 -8.29 0.60
CA GLN A 49 2.99 -9.53 1.32
C GLN A 49 4.22 -9.97 2.11
N SER A 50 5.39 -9.97 1.48
CA SER A 50 6.65 -10.37 2.13
C SER A 50 6.98 -9.48 3.32
N VAL A 51 6.89 -8.16 3.18
CA VAL A 51 7.18 -7.25 4.30
C VAL A 51 6.17 -7.41 5.43
N LEU A 52 4.89 -7.56 5.13
CA LEU A 52 3.85 -7.71 6.17
C LEU A 52 3.89 -9.06 6.88
N MET A 53 4.43 -10.10 6.23
CA MET A 53 4.64 -11.42 6.82
C MET A 53 5.67 -11.40 7.95
N GLU A 54 6.63 -10.47 7.90
CA GLU A 54 7.65 -10.25 8.94
C GLU A 54 7.12 -9.47 10.17
N GLU A 55 5.82 -9.16 10.21
CA GLU A 55 5.16 -8.49 11.33
C GLU A 55 5.85 -7.16 11.75
N PRO A 56 6.04 -6.19 10.83
CA PRO A 56 6.87 -5.00 11.03
C PRO A 56 6.45 -4.13 12.23
N TRP A 57 5.18 -4.21 12.65
CA TRP A 57 4.66 -3.56 13.85
C TRP A 57 5.33 -4.01 15.16
N LYS A 58 6.07 -5.12 15.16
CA LYS A 58 6.91 -5.55 16.29
C LYS A 58 8.20 -4.74 16.42
N TYR A 59 8.61 -4.04 15.36
CA TYR A 59 9.89 -3.32 15.28
C TYR A 59 9.70 -1.81 15.11
N ASP A 60 8.59 -1.39 14.52
CA ASP A 60 8.25 0.02 14.32
C ASP A 60 6.84 0.31 14.84
N SER A 61 6.76 1.12 15.90
CA SER A 61 5.50 1.47 16.56
C SER A 61 4.57 2.35 15.71
N LYS A 62 5.07 2.96 14.62
CA LYS A 62 4.24 3.70 13.67
C LYS A 62 3.51 2.77 12.70
N VAL A 63 3.85 1.48 12.66
CA VAL A 63 3.21 0.51 11.78
C VAL A 63 1.95 -0.06 12.45
N ILE A 64 0.84 0.00 11.73
CA ILE A 64 -0.43 -0.55 12.17
C ILE A 64 -0.33 -2.10 12.09
N PRO A 65 -0.67 -2.83 13.17
CA PRO A 65 -0.66 -4.29 13.20
C PRO A 65 -1.72 -4.92 12.30
N LEU A 66 -1.39 -5.00 11.01
CA LEU A 66 -2.33 -5.42 9.98
C LEU A 66 -1.61 -6.39 9.04
N PRO A 67 -1.82 -7.70 9.15
CA PRO A 67 -1.24 -8.65 8.20
C PRO A 67 -1.86 -8.48 6.80
N TRP A 68 -1.30 -9.17 5.81
CA TRP A 68 -2.01 -9.41 4.56
C TRP A 68 -3.22 -10.32 4.85
N ARG A 69 -4.40 -9.94 4.37
CA ARG A 69 -5.65 -10.68 4.63
C ARG A 69 -6.08 -11.42 3.36
N GLU A 70 -5.54 -12.62 3.16
CA GLU A 70 -5.85 -13.45 1.98
C GLU A 70 -7.33 -13.78 1.87
N ALA A 71 -8.01 -14.04 3.00
CA ALA A 71 -9.45 -14.30 3.01
C ALA A 71 -10.27 -13.13 2.44
N GLU A 72 -9.91 -11.90 2.80
CA GLU A 72 -10.56 -10.69 2.27
C GLU A 72 -10.26 -10.48 0.79
N GLU A 73 -9.02 -10.74 0.38
CA GLU A 73 -8.64 -10.70 -1.04
C GLU A 73 -9.44 -11.71 -1.87
N ASN A 74 -9.52 -12.96 -1.43
CA ASN A 74 -10.26 -14.01 -2.11
C ASN A 74 -11.76 -13.69 -2.18
N ALA A 75 -12.33 -13.17 -1.08
CA ALA A 75 -13.72 -12.71 -1.06
C ALA A 75 -13.96 -11.54 -2.02
N ALA A 76 -13.01 -10.61 -2.16
CA ALA A 76 -13.07 -9.53 -3.13
C ALA A 76 -13.02 -10.07 -4.57
N GLN A 77 -12.12 -11.00 -4.88
CA GLN A 77 -12.03 -11.62 -6.20
C GLN A 77 -13.33 -12.35 -6.58
N ALA A 78 -13.94 -13.08 -5.65
CA ALA A 78 -15.23 -13.74 -5.88
C ALA A 78 -16.35 -12.73 -6.20
N LYS A 79 -16.42 -11.63 -5.45
CA LYS A 79 -17.40 -10.54 -5.72
C LYS A 79 -17.18 -9.90 -7.09
N ILE A 80 -15.91 -9.70 -7.48
CA ILE A 80 -15.55 -9.17 -8.80
C ILE A 80 -16.01 -10.11 -9.90
N ALA A 81 -15.84 -11.42 -9.72
CA ALA A 81 -16.27 -12.43 -10.69
C ALA A 81 -17.81 -12.52 -10.81
N GLU A 82 -18.54 -12.35 -9.71
CA GLU A 82 -20.01 -12.43 -9.69
C GLU A 82 -20.68 -11.16 -10.24
N LYS A 83 -20.21 -9.97 -9.81
CA LYS A 83 -20.93 -8.69 -10.01
C LYS A 83 -20.13 -7.59 -10.69
N GLY A 84 -18.83 -7.79 -10.90
CA GLY A 84 -17.92 -6.74 -11.40
C GLY A 84 -17.61 -5.66 -10.37
N LEU A 85 -17.01 -4.56 -10.84
CA LEU A 85 -16.65 -3.39 -10.02
C LEU A 85 -17.41 -2.16 -10.50
N ASN A 86 -17.88 -1.35 -9.56
CA ASN A 86 -18.37 -0.01 -9.85
C ASN A 86 -17.17 0.95 -9.81
N LEU A 87 -16.78 1.47 -10.97
CA LEU A 87 -15.67 2.40 -11.11
C LEU A 87 -16.21 3.80 -11.40
N ALA A 88 -15.96 4.73 -10.48
CA ALA A 88 -16.18 6.14 -10.73
C ALA A 88 -14.99 6.71 -11.49
N PHE A 89 -15.25 7.58 -12.45
CA PHE A 89 -14.26 8.22 -13.30
C PHE A 89 -14.50 9.73 -13.34
N TYR A 90 -13.42 10.50 -13.27
CA TYR A 90 -13.41 11.95 -13.42
C TYR A 90 -12.33 12.31 -14.44
N ASP A 91 -12.67 13.13 -15.43
CA ASP A 91 -11.74 13.55 -16.49
C ASP A 91 -10.80 14.66 -16.04
N PHE A 92 -11.28 15.53 -15.14
CA PHE A 92 -10.60 16.73 -14.70
C PHE A 92 -11.03 17.08 -13.27
N ASP A 93 -10.09 17.45 -12.43
CA ASP A 93 -10.28 17.74 -11.00
C ASP A 93 -10.45 19.23 -10.67
N GLY A 94 -10.33 20.14 -11.66
CA GLY A 94 -10.61 21.58 -11.50
C GLY A 94 -9.51 22.50 -12.00
#